data_AF-A0AAU6MAA7-F1
#
_entry.id   AF-A0AAU6MAA7-F1
#
_cell.length_a   1.000
_cell.length_b   1.000
_cell.length_c   1.000
_cell.angle_alpha   90.00
_cell.angle_beta   90.00
_cell.angle_gamma   90.00
#
_symmetry.space_group_name_H-M   'P 1'
#
loop_
_entity.id
_entity.type
_entity.pdbx_description
1 polymer ?
#
loop_
_entity_poly.entity_id
_entity_poly.type
_entity_poly.pdbx_seq_one_letter_code
_entity_poly.pdbx_strand_id
1 'polypeptide(L)'
;MILSEENRRRAVALLRILAVAAAYFVSGGLGLLRQVTVHGAVVTPLWPPTGIAVGCLLIMGLRIWPGIAIGSLVVIATLSGSVTPSTAAVVAGNTLAPVCACLILRRVGFRAELDRLRDGVLLVFLGALAGMAVSATIGSAMLAVDGKLPASGFWTVWVAWWAGDAMGVLVVTPLVLVVLRKARLPRMSDRWIEAGALLVVTVAGALVATRSPLSMLYLVFPILIWAALRFQLAGSAPCALLVSVLAVVAGTEQVGPFARHGMTEVMINLTVLNGAVALTSLLLASVVAEQQNIRRRIERACEELADVVDHLAPGRSAAAWPSRARDERESR
;
A
#
# COMPACT_ATOMS: atom_id res chain seq x y z
N MET A 1 1.80 40.64 12.26
CA MET A 1 2.28 39.27 12.53
C MET A 1 1.28 38.17 12.08
N ILE A 2 -0.04 38.38 12.17
CA ILE A 2 -1.09 37.40 11.80
C ILE A 2 -1.13 37.06 10.28
N LEU A 3 -0.89 38.05 9.40
CA LEU A 3 -0.85 37.85 7.94
C LEU A 3 0.26 36.87 7.48
N SER A 4 1.36 36.77 8.24
CA SER A 4 2.47 35.86 7.92
C SER A 4 2.12 34.39 8.19
N GLU A 5 1.33 34.12 9.24
CA GLU A 5 0.96 32.75 9.59
C GLU A 5 -0.09 32.17 8.64
N GLU A 6 -1.06 32.99 8.22
CA GLU A 6 -2.05 32.59 7.22
C GLU A 6 -1.39 32.34 5.86
N ASN A 7 -0.49 33.24 5.42
CA ASN A 7 0.27 33.05 4.20
C ASN A 7 1.14 31.79 4.25
N ARG A 8 1.77 31.50 5.40
CA ARG A 8 2.52 30.25 5.61
C ARG A 8 1.63 29.02 5.50
N ARG A 9 0.43 29.04 6.09
CA ARG A 9 -0.53 27.92 6.00
C ARG A 9 -1.00 27.70 4.56
N ARG A 10 -1.31 28.77 3.82
CA ARG A 10 -1.69 28.72 2.41
C ARG A 10 -0.54 28.19 1.54
N ALA A 11 0.68 28.67 1.75
CA ALA A 11 1.87 28.21 1.02
C ALA A 11 2.13 26.72 1.26
N VAL A 12 2.03 26.25 2.51
CA VAL A 12 2.18 24.82 2.83
C VAL A 12 1.06 23.99 2.17
N ALA A 13 -0.18 24.46 2.18
CA ALA A 13 -1.27 23.77 1.51
C ALA A 13 -1.06 23.67 0.00
N LEU A 14 -0.62 24.77 -0.64
CA LEU A 14 -0.30 24.81 -2.06
C LEU A 14 0.86 23.88 -2.40
N LEU A 15 1.94 23.90 -1.61
CA LEU A 15 3.07 23.00 -1.80
C LEU A 15 2.65 21.52 -1.71
N ARG A 16 1.77 21.18 -0.77
CA ARG A 16 1.22 19.82 -0.64
C ARG A 16 0.38 19.43 -1.87
N ILE A 17 -0.46 20.34 -2.37
CA ILE A 17 -1.26 20.12 -3.59
C ILE A 17 -0.35 19.88 -4.79
N LEU A 18 0.68 20.71 -4.97
CA LEU A 18 1.64 20.58 -6.08
C LEU A 18 2.48 19.31 -5.96
N ALA A 19 2.93 18.96 -4.76
CA ALA A 19 3.67 17.72 -4.52
C ALA A 19 2.82 16.48 -4.84
N VAL A 20 1.54 16.47 -4.45
CA VAL A 20 0.60 15.39 -4.78
C VAL A 20 0.34 15.33 -6.28
N ALA A 21 0.16 16.48 -6.95
CA ALA A 21 -0.02 16.52 -8.40
C ALA A 21 1.21 15.96 -9.14
N ALA A 22 2.42 16.38 -8.74
CA ALA A 22 3.66 15.87 -9.30
C ALA A 22 3.84 14.37 -9.05
N ALA A 23 3.58 13.90 -7.82
CA ALA A 23 3.66 12.49 -7.48
C ALA A 23 2.65 11.65 -8.28
N TYR A 24 1.42 12.14 -8.43
CA TYR A 24 0.39 11.50 -9.25
C TYR A 24 0.84 11.42 -10.72
N PHE A 25 1.30 12.55 -11.30
CA PHE A 25 1.73 12.60 -12.69
C PHE A 25 2.93 11.68 -12.97
N VAL A 26 4.00 11.78 -12.18
CA VAL A 26 5.22 10.97 -12.34
C VAL A 26 4.91 9.49 -12.20
N SER A 27 4.15 9.12 -11.17
CA SER A 27 3.79 7.72 -10.94
C SER A 27 2.80 7.18 -11.99
N GLY A 28 1.98 8.07 -12.59
CA GLY A 28 1.12 7.73 -13.72
C GLY A 28 1.94 7.46 -14.96
N GLY A 29 2.92 8.31 -15.27
CA GLY A 29 3.90 8.07 -16.32
C GLY A 29 4.62 6.73 -16.16
N LEU A 30 5.05 6.39 -14.94
CA LEU A 30 5.66 5.08 -14.64
C LEU A 30 4.70 3.90 -14.86
N GLY A 31 3.43 4.03 -14.45
CA GLY A 31 2.41 3.01 -14.72
C GLY A 31 2.19 2.80 -16.22
N LEU A 32 2.17 3.89 -16.98
CA LEU A 32 1.97 3.86 -18.44
C LEU A 32 3.14 3.23 -19.22
N LEU A 33 4.35 3.17 -18.65
CA LEU A 33 5.47 2.41 -19.25
C LEU A 33 5.15 0.92 -19.41
N ARG A 34 4.22 0.40 -18.61
CA ARG A 34 3.78 -1.00 -18.59
C ARG A 34 2.27 -1.11 -18.87
N GLN A 35 1.76 -0.21 -19.70
CA GLN A 35 0.37 -0.23 -20.14
C GLN A 35 0.07 -1.45 -21.02
N VAL A 36 -1.17 -1.88 -20.98
CA VAL A 36 -1.72 -3.01 -21.71
C VAL A 36 -2.99 -2.54 -22.40
N THR A 37 -3.21 -2.97 -23.64
CA THR A 37 -4.44 -2.67 -24.37
C THR A 37 -5.42 -3.82 -24.25
N VAL A 38 -6.59 -3.55 -23.65
CA VAL A 38 -7.69 -4.51 -23.50
C VAL A 38 -8.90 -3.96 -24.25
N HIS A 39 -9.33 -4.65 -25.32
CA HIS A 39 -10.43 -4.19 -26.19
C HIS A 39 -10.29 -2.73 -26.67
N GLY A 40 -9.07 -2.29 -26.99
CA GLY A 40 -8.78 -0.93 -27.45
C GLY A 40 -8.63 0.11 -26.33
N ALA A 41 -8.97 -0.23 -25.08
CA ALA A 41 -8.75 0.62 -23.93
C ALA A 41 -7.35 0.39 -23.35
N VAL A 42 -6.64 1.49 -23.11
CA VAL A 42 -5.34 1.49 -22.43
C VAL A 42 -5.59 1.35 -20.93
N VAL A 43 -5.11 0.27 -20.33
CA VAL A 43 -5.21 -0.03 -18.91
C VAL A 43 -3.84 -0.41 -18.34
N THR A 44 -3.64 -0.22 -17.05
CA THR A 44 -2.40 -0.62 -16.37
C THR A 44 -2.72 -1.66 -15.30
N PRO A 45 -2.04 -2.83 -15.26
CA PRO A 45 -2.31 -3.86 -14.25
C PRO A 45 -2.01 -3.39 -12.81
N LEU A 46 -1.20 -2.33 -12.66
CA LEU A 46 -0.95 -1.63 -11.42
C LEU A 46 -0.98 -0.13 -11.74
N TRP A 47 -1.87 0.63 -11.10
CA TRP A 47 -1.94 2.09 -11.24
C TRP A 47 -1.47 2.79 -9.95
N PRO A 48 -0.17 3.09 -9.81
CA PRO A 48 0.38 3.72 -8.61
C PRO A 48 -0.28 5.05 -8.18
N PRO A 49 -0.73 5.94 -9.09
CA PRO A 49 -1.29 7.23 -8.71
C PRO A 49 -2.47 7.14 -7.74
N THR A 50 -3.34 6.15 -7.92
CA THR A 50 -4.50 5.93 -7.07
C THR A 50 -4.09 5.59 -5.63
N GLY A 51 -3.06 4.76 -5.45
CA GLY A 51 -2.54 4.45 -4.12
C GLY A 51 -1.86 5.63 -3.43
N ILE A 52 -1.15 6.47 -4.19
CA ILE A 52 -0.61 7.75 -3.71
C ILE A 52 -1.75 8.68 -3.29
N ALA A 53 -2.78 8.81 -4.11
CA ALA A 53 -3.94 9.65 -3.84
C ALA A 53 -4.61 9.25 -2.51
N VAL A 54 -4.94 7.96 -2.32
CA VAL A 54 -5.55 7.48 -1.07
C VAL A 54 -4.63 7.70 0.12
N GLY A 55 -3.33 7.34 0.01
CA GLY A 55 -2.37 7.52 1.09
C GLY A 55 -2.20 8.98 1.51
N CYS A 56 -2.04 9.89 0.55
CA CYS A 56 -1.94 11.31 0.81
C CYS A 56 -3.24 11.89 1.40
N LEU A 57 -4.42 11.47 0.92
CA LEU A 57 -5.69 11.93 1.48
C LEU A 57 -5.88 11.50 2.94
N LEU A 58 -5.47 10.27 3.27
CA LEU A 58 -5.54 9.73 4.64
C LEU A 58 -4.64 10.53 5.60
N ILE A 59 -3.42 10.89 5.18
CA ILE A 59 -2.45 11.61 6.01
C ILE A 59 -2.64 13.13 6.02
N MET A 60 -2.82 13.73 4.84
CA MET A 60 -2.75 15.18 4.63
C MET A 60 -4.14 15.84 4.64
N GLY A 61 -5.21 15.04 4.63
CA GLY A 61 -6.59 15.50 4.65
C GLY A 61 -7.19 15.73 3.28
N LEU A 62 -8.51 15.95 3.24
CA LEU A 62 -9.25 16.15 1.99
C LEU A 62 -8.82 17.39 1.21
N ARG A 63 -8.18 18.38 1.84
CA ARG A 63 -7.76 19.63 1.19
C ARG A 63 -6.77 19.44 0.04
N ILE A 64 -6.14 18.27 -0.08
CA ILE A 64 -5.19 17.96 -1.17
C ILE A 64 -5.86 17.41 -2.43
N TRP A 65 -7.19 17.18 -2.44
CA TRP A 65 -7.91 16.67 -3.59
C TRP A 65 -7.64 17.43 -4.92
N PRO A 66 -7.42 18.76 -4.94
CA PRO A 66 -7.11 19.45 -6.19
C PRO A 66 -5.80 18.96 -6.82
N GLY A 67 -4.84 18.49 -6.01
CA GLY A 67 -3.59 17.93 -6.52
C GLY A 67 -3.82 16.64 -7.31
N ILE A 68 -4.76 15.81 -6.88
CA ILE A 68 -5.15 14.58 -7.59
C ILE A 68 -5.79 14.94 -8.93
N ALA A 69 -6.73 15.90 -8.93
CA ALA A 69 -7.40 16.36 -10.14
C ALA A 69 -6.41 16.96 -11.14
N ILE A 70 -5.49 17.82 -10.69
CA ILE A 70 -4.45 18.41 -11.52
C ILE A 70 -3.55 17.31 -12.09
N GLY A 71 -3.04 16.41 -11.25
CA GLY A 71 -2.18 15.31 -11.70
C GLY A 71 -2.87 14.42 -12.74
N SER A 72 -4.11 14.02 -12.49
CA SER A 72 -4.91 13.22 -13.43
C SER A 72 -5.20 13.97 -14.72
N LEU A 73 -5.46 15.27 -14.66
CA LEU A 73 -5.67 16.10 -15.85
C LEU A 73 -4.41 16.16 -16.71
N VAL A 74 -3.24 16.37 -16.11
CA VAL A 74 -1.97 16.39 -16.87
C VAL A 74 -1.73 15.03 -17.53
N VAL A 75 -1.89 13.92 -16.79
CA VAL A 75 -1.74 12.56 -17.37
C VAL A 75 -2.67 12.37 -18.57
N ILE A 76 -3.95 12.72 -18.42
CA ILE A 76 -4.95 12.52 -19.48
C ILE A 76 -4.71 13.46 -20.67
N ALA A 77 -4.31 14.70 -20.42
CA ALA A 77 -3.95 15.65 -21.47
C ALA A 77 -2.74 15.18 -22.27
N THR A 78 -1.73 14.60 -21.62
CA THR A 78 -0.55 14.01 -22.29
C THR A 78 -0.94 12.81 -23.14
N LEU A 79 -1.89 11.97 -22.70
CA LEU A 79 -2.35 10.79 -23.45
C LEU A 79 -3.28 11.14 -24.60
N SER A 80 -4.24 12.04 -24.39
CA SER A 80 -5.35 12.28 -25.32
C SER A 80 -5.11 13.49 -26.24
N GLY A 81 -4.09 14.31 -25.96
CA GLY A 81 -3.78 15.55 -26.70
C GLY A 81 -4.83 16.67 -26.58
N SER A 82 -5.99 16.39 -25.99
CA SER A 82 -7.11 17.33 -25.84
C SER A 82 -7.93 17.02 -24.58
N VAL A 83 -8.60 18.05 -24.06
CA VAL A 83 -9.54 17.94 -22.94
C VAL A 83 -10.95 18.03 -23.51
N THR A 84 -11.69 16.93 -23.43
CA THR A 84 -13.09 16.80 -23.84
C THR A 84 -13.98 16.68 -22.60
N PRO A 85 -15.31 16.85 -22.72
CA PRO A 85 -16.22 16.59 -21.60
C PRO A 85 -16.07 15.19 -21.00
N SER A 86 -15.86 14.18 -21.85
CA SER A 86 -15.63 12.80 -21.42
C SER A 86 -14.32 12.65 -20.64
N THR A 87 -13.22 13.25 -21.11
CA THR A 87 -11.94 13.17 -20.37
C THR A 87 -11.98 13.97 -19.07
N ALA A 88 -12.71 15.09 -19.02
CA ALA A 88 -12.97 15.81 -17.78
C ALA A 88 -13.78 14.96 -16.78
N ALA A 89 -14.75 14.18 -17.25
CA ALA A 89 -15.49 13.24 -16.42
C ALA A 89 -14.59 12.11 -15.89
N VAL A 90 -13.65 11.59 -16.70
CA VAL A 90 -12.64 10.62 -16.22
C VAL A 90 -11.74 11.24 -15.14
N VAL A 91 -11.26 12.47 -15.31
CA VAL A 91 -10.50 13.20 -14.27
C VAL A 91 -11.33 13.31 -12.98
N ALA A 92 -12.61 13.65 -13.10
CA ALA A 92 -13.51 13.71 -11.96
C ALA A 92 -13.64 12.34 -11.28
N GLY A 93 -13.82 11.25 -12.04
CA GLY A 93 -13.89 9.89 -11.50
C GLY A 93 -12.61 9.45 -10.78
N ASN A 94 -11.45 9.68 -11.38
CA ASN A 94 -10.13 9.39 -10.79
C ASN A 94 -9.84 10.21 -9.53
N THR A 95 -10.52 11.36 -9.36
CA THR A 95 -10.42 12.19 -8.15
C THR A 95 -11.44 11.76 -7.10
N LEU A 96 -12.69 11.51 -7.51
CA LEU A 96 -13.80 11.14 -6.64
C LEU A 96 -13.55 9.78 -5.97
N ALA A 97 -13.01 8.80 -6.69
CA ALA A 97 -12.77 7.47 -6.14
C ALA A 97 -11.87 7.47 -4.88
N PRO A 98 -10.64 8.05 -4.90
CA PRO A 98 -9.83 8.20 -3.69
C PRO A 98 -10.48 9.05 -2.59
N VAL A 99 -11.24 10.08 -2.95
CA VAL A 99 -11.96 10.95 -1.99
C VAL A 99 -13.05 10.16 -1.28
N CYS A 100 -13.88 9.41 -2.01
CA CYS A 100 -14.90 8.53 -1.49
C CYS A 100 -14.29 7.44 -0.59
N ALA A 101 -13.21 6.78 -1.05
CA ALA A 101 -12.45 5.82 -0.25
C ALA A 101 -12.00 6.44 1.09
N CYS A 102 -11.37 7.61 1.06
CA CYS A 102 -10.91 8.32 2.26
C CYS A 102 -12.07 8.68 3.20
N LEU A 103 -13.19 9.19 2.66
CA LEU A 103 -14.37 9.55 3.44
C LEU A 103 -14.99 8.34 4.13
N ILE A 104 -15.17 7.23 3.41
CA ILE A 104 -15.73 6.00 3.95
C ILE A 104 -14.82 5.44 5.05
N LEU A 105 -13.51 5.34 4.80
CA LEU A 105 -12.52 4.87 5.78
C LEU A 105 -12.53 5.74 7.05
N ARG A 106 -12.59 7.06 6.91
CA ARG A 106 -12.65 7.97 8.07
C ARG A 106 -13.93 7.81 8.88
N ARG A 107 -15.08 7.61 8.22
CA ARG A 107 -16.36 7.42 8.90
C ARG A 107 -16.40 6.17 9.77
N VAL A 108 -15.70 5.11 9.36
CA VAL A 108 -15.63 3.85 10.12
C VAL A 108 -14.49 3.80 11.14
N GLY A 109 -13.77 4.91 11.33
CA GLY A 109 -12.70 5.04 12.33
C GLY A 109 -11.37 4.40 11.92
N PHE A 110 -11.06 4.34 10.63
CA PHE A 110 -9.81 3.80 10.10
C PHE A 110 -8.58 4.49 10.69
N ARG A 111 -7.56 3.69 11.02
CA ARG A 111 -6.26 4.15 11.54
C ARG A 111 -5.15 3.91 10.53
N ALA A 112 -4.48 5.00 10.14
CA ALA A 112 -3.40 4.98 9.16
C ALA A 112 -2.10 4.34 9.68
N GLU A 113 -2.06 3.96 10.96
CA GLU A 113 -1.04 3.10 11.56
C GLU A 113 -1.00 1.71 10.91
N LEU A 114 -2.15 1.19 10.44
CA LEU A 114 -2.31 -0.20 10.00
C LEU A 114 -1.75 -1.20 11.03
N ASP A 115 -1.93 -0.90 12.31
CA ASP A 115 -1.46 -1.70 13.45
C ASP A 115 -2.56 -2.60 14.04
N ARG A 116 -3.67 -2.73 13.31
CA ARG A 116 -4.82 -3.57 13.61
C ARG A 116 -5.22 -4.31 12.35
N LEU A 117 -5.57 -5.58 12.48
CA LEU A 117 -6.12 -6.37 11.38
C LEU A 117 -7.35 -5.69 10.77
N ARG A 118 -8.20 -5.09 11.61
CA ARG A 118 -9.38 -4.33 11.17
C ARG A 118 -9.02 -3.25 10.15
N ASP A 119 -7.97 -2.47 10.38
CA ASP A 119 -7.61 -1.37 9.47
C ASP A 119 -7.09 -1.91 8.13
N GLY A 120 -6.32 -3.00 8.14
CA GLY A 120 -5.93 -3.71 6.92
C GLY A 120 -7.14 -4.19 6.11
N VAL A 121 -8.12 -4.82 6.77
CA VAL A 121 -9.38 -5.28 6.14
C VAL A 121 -10.18 -4.10 5.59
N LEU A 122 -10.31 -3.01 6.34
CA LEU A 122 -11.03 -1.82 5.88
C LEU A 122 -10.36 -1.20 4.64
N LEU A 123 -9.03 -1.10 4.62
CA LEU A 123 -8.30 -0.61 3.45
C LEU A 123 -8.56 -1.47 2.22
N VAL A 124 -8.62 -2.79 2.38
CA VAL A 124 -8.92 -3.73 1.30
C VAL A 124 -10.34 -3.50 0.78
N PHE A 125 -11.35 -3.73 1.62
CA PHE A 125 -12.73 -3.79 1.12
C PHE A 125 -13.31 -2.40 0.82
N LEU A 126 -13.03 -1.40 1.65
CA LEU A 126 -13.60 -0.06 1.49
C LEU A 126 -12.70 0.85 0.67
N GLY A 127 -11.39 0.78 0.90
CA GLY A 127 -10.42 1.62 0.19
C GLY A 127 -10.21 1.18 -1.25
N ALA A 128 -9.81 -0.07 -1.45
CA ALA A 128 -9.47 -0.61 -2.76
C ALA A 128 -10.70 -1.10 -3.53
N LEU A 129 -11.44 -2.08 -3.00
CA LEU A 129 -12.49 -2.76 -3.77
C LEU A 129 -13.72 -1.87 -4.00
N ALA A 130 -14.29 -1.28 -2.94
CA ALA A 130 -15.47 -0.43 -3.07
C ALA A 130 -15.14 0.96 -3.62
N GLY A 131 -14.07 1.60 -3.11
CA GLY A 131 -13.70 2.95 -3.52
C GLY A 131 -13.37 3.07 -5.01
N MET A 132 -12.64 2.10 -5.56
CA MET A 132 -12.18 2.15 -6.96
C MET A 132 -13.23 1.71 -7.97
N ALA A 133 -14.38 1.19 -7.51
CA ALA A 133 -15.53 0.97 -8.38
C ALA A 133 -16.02 2.30 -9.00
N VAL A 134 -15.84 3.43 -8.30
CA VAL A 134 -16.25 4.76 -8.79
C VAL A 134 -15.45 5.16 -10.04
N SER A 135 -14.11 5.05 -10.00
CA SER A 135 -13.25 5.43 -11.12
C SER A 135 -13.46 4.50 -12.31
N ALA A 136 -13.50 3.18 -12.08
CA ALA A 136 -13.75 2.19 -13.12
C ALA A 136 -15.10 2.40 -13.82
N THR A 137 -16.15 2.69 -13.05
CA THR A 137 -17.50 2.92 -13.60
C THR A 137 -17.52 4.17 -14.49
N ILE A 138 -16.96 5.29 -14.00
CA ILE A 138 -16.92 6.54 -14.77
C ILE A 138 -16.02 6.39 -16.01
N GLY A 139 -14.83 5.81 -15.83
CA GLY A 139 -13.86 5.57 -16.92
C GLY A 139 -14.44 4.72 -18.05
N SER A 140 -14.98 3.54 -17.73
CA SER A 140 -15.57 2.65 -18.71
C SER A 140 -16.85 3.21 -19.34
N ALA A 141 -17.68 3.92 -18.56
CA ALA A 141 -18.87 4.58 -19.09
C ALA A 141 -18.51 5.67 -20.11
N MET A 142 -17.51 6.49 -19.83
CA MET A 142 -17.08 7.54 -20.77
C MET A 142 -16.45 6.95 -22.05
N LEU A 143 -15.73 5.84 -21.95
CA LEU A 143 -15.25 5.13 -23.15
C LEU A 143 -16.38 4.57 -24.01
N ALA A 144 -17.45 4.08 -23.39
CA ALA A 144 -18.63 3.60 -24.10
C ALA A 144 -19.40 4.76 -24.76
N VAL A 145 -19.57 5.88 -24.05
CA VAL A 145 -20.22 7.10 -24.57
C VAL A 145 -19.45 7.69 -25.75
N ASP A 146 -18.12 7.67 -25.70
CA ASP A 146 -17.25 8.13 -26.80
C ASP A 146 -17.25 7.18 -28.02
N GLY A 147 -17.97 6.05 -27.97
CA GLY A 147 -17.96 5.03 -29.03
C GLY A 147 -16.63 4.29 -29.17
N LYS A 148 -15.70 4.48 -28.22
CA LYS A 148 -14.37 3.86 -28.21
C LYS A 148 -14.38 2.43 -27.66
N LEU A 149 -15.47 2.03 -27.00
CA LEU A 149 -15.62 0.73 -26.37
C LEU A 149 -16.93 0.05 -26.81
N PRO A 150 -16.88 -1.10 -27.51
CA PRO A 150 -18.09 -1.88 -27.78
C PRO A 150 -18.73 -2.38 -26.47
N ALA A 151 -20.06 -2.48 -26.46
CA ALA A 151 -20.82 -2.89 -25.27
C ALA A 151 -20.39 -4.26 -24.70
N SER A 152 -19.95 -5.19 -25.55
CA SER A 152 -19.42 -6.49 -25.14
C SER A 152 -18.09 -6.41 -24.38
N GLY A 153 -17.30 -5.34 -24.59
CA GLY A 153 -16.02 -5.11 -23.93
C GLY A 153 -16.14 -4.33 -22.61
N PHE A 154 -17.33 -3.83 -22.27
CA PHE A 154 -17.54 -2.96 -21.11
C PHE A 154 -17.03 -3.59 -19.81
N TRP A 155 -17.48 -4.80 -19.50
CA TRP A 155 -17.12 -5.48 -18.26
C TRP A 155 -15.64 -5.86 -18.19
N THR A 156 -15.05 -6.27 -19.32
CA THR A 156 -13.63 -6.62 -19.37
C THR A 156 -12.76 -5.40 -19.08
N VAL A 157 -13.08 -4.25 -19.68
CA VAL A 157 -12.35 -2.99 -19.42
C VAL A 157 -12.63 -2.48 -18.02
N TRP A 158 -13.86 -2.55 -17.53
CA TRP A 158 -14.24 -2.15 -16.18
C TRP A 158 -13.45 -2.93 -15.12
N VAL A 159 -13.39 -4.26 -15.25
CA VAL A 159 -12.63 -5.12 -14.32
C VAL A 159 -11.14 -4.82 -14.42
N ALA A 160 -10.59 -4.65 -15.63
CA ALA A 160 -9.17 -4.35 -15.80
C ALA A 160 -8.79 -2.99 -15.20
N TRP A 161 -9.63 -1.97 -15.38
CA TRP A 161 -9.43 -0.64 -14.79
C TRP A 161 -9.54 -0.68 -13.27
N TRP A 162 -10.61 -1.30 -12.77
CA TRP A 162 -10.84 -1.48 -11.34
C TRP A 162 -9.70 -2.24 -10.67
N ALA A 163 -9.22 -3.32 -11.28
CA ALA A 163 -8.10 -4.11 -10.77
C ALA A 163 -6.82 -3.27 -10.68
N GLY A 164 -6.48 -2.51 -11.72
CA GLY A 164 -5.32 -1.63 -11.72
C GLY A 164 -5.34 -0.59 -10.59
N ASP A 165 -6.49 0.09 -10.44
CA ASP A 165 -6.71 1.08 -9.38
C ASP A 165 -6.68 0.44 -7.98
N ALA A 166 -7.36 -0.69 -7.80
CA ALA A 166 -7.39 -1.43 -6.54
C ALA A 166 -5.99 -1.91 -6.14
N MET A 167 -5.20 -2.45 -7.08
CA MET A 167 -3.81 -2.83 -6.82
C MET A 167 -2.95 -1.61 -6.48
N GLY A 168 -3.21 -0.47 -7.11
CA GLY A 168 -2.61 0.81 -6.72
C GLY A 168 -2.82 1.08 -5.24
N VAL A 169 -4.07 1.00 -4.75
CA VAL A 169 -4.38 1.17 -3.32
C VAL A 169 -3.69 0.12 -2.47
N LEU A 170 -3.83 -1.17 -2.78
CA LEU A 170 -3.35 -2.25 -1.92
C LEU A 170 -1.83 -2.30 -1.80
N VAL A 171 -1.10 -1.93 -2.86
CA VAL A 171 0.36 -2.06 -2.91
C VAL A 171 1.04 -0.74 -2.55
N VAL A 172 0.52 0.40 -3.03
CA VAL A 172 1.19 1.70 -2.90
C VAL A 172 0.72 2.49 -1.69
N THR A 173 -0.57 2.45 -1.32
CA THR A 173 -1.05 3.19 -0.14
C THR A 173 -0.29 2.82 1.14
N PRO A 174 -0.07 1.54 1.49
CA PRO A 174 0.61 1.19 2.73
C PRO A 174 2.06 1.70 2.77
N LEU A 175 2.75 1.68 1.63
CA LEU A 175 4.09 2.25 1.51
C LEU A 175 4.07 3.77 1.76
N VAL A 176 3.11 4.49 1.17
CA VAL A 176 2.92 5.92 1.39
C VAL A 176 2.64 6.23 2.86
N LEU A 177 1.81 5.42 3.53
CA LEU A 177 1.53 5.58 4.97
C LEU A 177 2.80 5.39 5.82
N VAL A 178 3.62 4.36 5.52
CA VAL A 178 4.89 4.11 6.21
C VAL A 178 5.84 5.31 6.05
N VAL A 179 6.03 5.78 4.81
CA VAL A 179 6.96 6.86 4.48
C VAL A 179 6.51 8.19 5.10
N LEU A 180 5.24 8.58 4.91
CA LEU A 180 4.77 9.90 5.32
C LEU A 180 4.54 10.03 6.83
N ARG A 181 4.21 8.94 7.53
CA ARG A 181 4.00 8.99 8.99
C ARG A 181 5.30 8.88 9.78
N LYS A 182 6.44 8.65 9.12
CA LYS A 182 7.68 8.20 9.78
C LYS A 182 7.36 7.05 10.76
N ALA A 183 6.44 6.16 10.36
CA ALA A 183 5.82 5.19 11.26
C ALA A 183 6.91 4.34 11.88
N ARG A 184 7.15 4.53 13.19
CA ARG A 184 8.16 3.87 14.05
C ARG A 184 9.09 2.94 13.27
N LEU A 185 9.95 3.52 12.43
CA LEU A 185 11.01 2.76 11.81
C LEU A 185 11.77 2.16 12.99
N PRO A 186 11.86 0.82 13.13
CA PRO A 186 12.61 0.23 14.24
C PRO A 186 13.98 0.89 14.20
N ARG A 187 14.47 1.48 15.31
CA ARG A 187 15.74 2.24 15.35
C ARG A 187 16.81 1.49 14.54
N MET A 188 17.05 1.94 13.31
CA MET A 188 17.71 1.13 12.26
C MET A 188 19.24 1.14 12.41
N SER A 189 19.78 1.34 13.61
CA SER A 189 21.23 1.49 13.78
C SER A 189 21.98 0.17 13.51
N ASP A 190 21.37 -0.99 13.79
CA ASP A 190 22.02 -2.31 13.64
C ASP A 190 21.37 -3.24 12.60
N ARG A 191 20.38 -2.76 11.82
CA ARG A 191 19.57 -3.63 10.95
C ARG A 191 19.65 -3.34 9.45
N TRP A 192 20.58 -2.49 9.02
CA TRP A 192 20.80 -2.22 7.59
C TRP A 192 21.22 -3.46 6.82
N ILE A 193 22.01 -4.34 7.43
CA ILE A 193 22.43 -5.61 6.82
C ILE A 193 21.22 -6.53 6.63
N GLU A 194 20.36 -6.67 7.64
CA GLU A 194 19.14 -7.50 7.51
C GLU A 194 18.16 -6.92 6.48
N ALA A 195 17.98 -5.60 6.43
CA ALA A 195 17.13 -4.94 5.45
C ALA A 195 17.69 -5.07 4.02
N GLY A 196 19.02 -4.95 3.87
CA GLY A 196 19.71 -5.18 2.60
C GLY A 196 19.59 -6.64 2.15
N ALA A 197 19.78 -7.60 3.06
CA ALA A 197 19.59 -9.03 2.78
C ALA A 197 18.14 -9.33 2.36
N LEU A 198 17.15 -8.76 3.06
CA LEU A 198 15.74 -8.91 2.70
C LEU A 198 15.47 -8.37 1.28
N LEU A 199 16.01 -7.19 0.96
CA LEU A 199 15.85 -6.60 -0.36
C LEU A 199 16.45 -7.50 -1.45
N VAL A 200 17.69 -7.98 -1.23
CA VAL A 200 18.37 -8.89 -2.17
C VAL A 200 17.59 -10.19 -2.35
N VAL A 201 17.15 -10.82 -1.26
CA VAL A 201 16.35 -12.05 -1.29
C VAL A 201 15.02 -11.83 -2.01
N THR A 202 14.37 -10.69 -1.79
CA THR A 202 13.11 -10.35 -2.45
C THR A 202 13.31 -10.16 -3.94
N VAL A 203 14.33 -9.40 -4.35
CA VAL A 203 14.62 -9.17 -5.77
C VAL A 203 15.02 -10.47 -6.45
N ALA A 204 15.95 -11.23 -5.87
CA ALA A 204 16.38 -12.52 -6.44
C ALA A 204 15.23 -13.52 -6.51
N GLY A 205 14.46 -13.68 -5.43
CA GLY A 205 13.31 -14.57 -5.37
C GLY A 205 12.21 -14.17 -6.36
N ALA A 206 11.91 -12.88 -6.50
CA ALA A 206 10.94 -12.40 -7.47
C ALA A 206 11.41 -12.56 -8.91
N LEU A 207 12.70 -12.33 -9.20
CA LEU A 207 13.26 -12.58 -10.54
C LEU A 207 13.21 -14.06 -10.90
N VAL A 208 13.58 -14.95 -9.99
CA VAL A 208 13.45 -16.41 -10.20
C VAL A 208 11.99 -16.79 -10.40
N ALA A 209 11.08 -16.29 -9.56
CA ALA A 209 9.66 -16.60 -9.65
C ALA A 209 9.00 -16.13 -10.96
N THR A 210 9.43 -14.99 -11.50
CA THR A 210 8.80 -14.35 -12.66
C THR A 210 9.49 -14.65 -13.98
N ARG A 211 10.77 -15.01 -13.98
CA ARG A 211 11.55 -15.29 -15.20
C ARG A 211 11.82 -16.79 -15.42
N SER A 212 11.61 -17.63 -14.41
CA SER A 212 11.78 -19.08 -14.56
C SER A 212 10.70 -19.67 -15.49
N PRO A 213 11.04 -20.66 -16.33
CA PRO A 213 10.05 -21.42 -17.11
C PRO A 213 9.19 -22.32 -16.22
N LEU A 214 9.67 -22.65 -15.02
CA LEU A 214 8.91 -23.33 -13.98
C LEU A 214 8.10 -22.25 -13.25
N SER A 215 6.76 -22.33 -13.29
CA SER A 215 5.85 -21.31 -12.75
C SER A 215 5.93 -21.21 -11.21
N MET A 216 6.99 -20.57 -10.71
CA MET A 216 7.37 -20.51 -9.29
C MET A 216 6.83 -19.25 -8.59
N LEU A 217 5.71 -18.70 -9.05
CA LEU A 217 5.11 -17.48 -8.49
C LEU A 217 4.85 -17.57 -6.98
N TYR A 218 4.62 -18.78 -6.47
CA TYR A 218 4.39 -19.03 -5.04
C TYR A 218 5.63 -18.84 -4.15
N LEU A 219 6.84 -18.81 -4.72
CA LEU A 219 8.09 -18.63 -3.96
C LEU A 219 8.17 -17.26 -3.27
N VAL A 220 7.35 -16.32 -3.74
CA VAL A 220 7.29 -14.98 -3.19
C VAL A 220 6.61 -14.93 -1.82
N PHE A 221 5.65 -15.83 -1.54
CA PHE A 221 4.91 -15.80 -0.28
C PHE A 221 5.79 -16.05 0.95
N PRO A 222 6.68 -17.07 1.00
CA PRO A 222 7.62 -17.23 2.10
C PRO A 222 8.46 -15.97 2.39
N ILE A 223 8.91 -15.27 1.34
CA ILE A 223 9.70 -14.04 1.49
C ILE A 223 8.86 -12.92 2.10
N LEU A 224 7.62 -12.74 1.62
CA LEU A 224 6.70 -11.74 2.16
C LEU A 224 6.29 -12.05 3.60
N ILE A 225 6.07 -13.33 3.92
CA ILE A 225 5.77 -13.79 5.28
C ILE A 225 6.92 -13.45 6.20
N TRP A 226 8.15 -13.78 5.80
CA TRP A 226 9.34 -13.46 6.58
C TRP A 226 9.53 -11.95 6.76
N ALA A 227 9.33 -11.16 5.70
CA ALA A 227 9.38 -9.69 5.75
C ALA A 227 8.36 -9.11 6.75
N ALA A 228 7.12 -9.60 6.73
CA ALA A 228 6.06 -9.17 7.63
C ALA A 228 6.35 -9.56 9.09
N LEU A 229 6.86 -10.77 9.33
CA LEU A 229 7.22 -11.22 10.69
C LEU A 229 8.37 -10.41 11.28
N ARG A 230 9.40 -10.11 10.48
CA ARG A 230 10.62 -9.44 10.97
C ARG A 230 10.52 -7.92 11.01
N PHE A 231 9.92 -7.32 9.98
CA PHE A 231 9.92 -5.88 9.75
C PHE A 231 8.51 -5.27 9.69
N GLN A 232 7.46 -6.05 9.94
CA GLN A 232 6.07 -5.61 9.90
C GLN A 232 5.74 -4.95 8.54
N LEU A 233 4.87 -3.95 8.54
CA LEU A 233 4.48 -3.23 7.34
C LEU A 233 5.63 -2.49 6.67
N ALA A 234 6.63 -2.03 7.44
CA ALA A 234 7.76 -1.26 6.93
C ALA A 234 8.67 -2.08 6.01
N GLY A 235 8.79 -3.39 6.22
CA GLY A 235 9.51 -4.28 5.30
C GLY A 235 8.60 -4.98 4.29
N SER A 236 7.40 -5.40 4.70
CA SER A 236 6.51 -6.17 3.81
C SER A 236 5.91 -5.33 2.68
N ALA A 237 5.62 -4.04 2.89
CA ALA A 237 5.04 -3.18 1.86
C ALA A 237 6.02 -2.89 0.70
N PRO A 238 7.30 -2.50 0.93
CA PRO A 238 8.30 -2.42 -0.14
C PRO A 238 8.49 -3.73 -0.90
N CYS A 239 8.52 -4.87 -0.19
CA CYS A 239 8.68 -6.18 -0.83
C CYS A 239 7.49 -6.52 -1.72
N ALA A 240 6.26 -6.29 -1.25
CA ALA A 240 5.04 -6.48 -2.03
C ALA A 240 5.02 -5.59 -3.28
N LEU A 241 5.48 -4.33 -3.17
CA LEU A 241 5.61 -3.44 -4.33
C LEU A 241 6.63 -3.96 -5.33
N LEU A 242 7.82 -4.36 -4.90
CA LEU A 242 8.87 -4.88 -5.78
C LEU A 242 8.40 -6.12 -6.53
N VAL A 243 7.78 -7.06 -5.82
CA VAL A 243 7.17 -8.25 -6.41
C VAL A 243 6.14 -7.87 -7.46
N SER A 244 5.23 -6.96 -7.12
CA SER A 244 4.14 -6.57 -8.02
C SER A 244 4.69 -5.90 -9.29
N VAL A 245 5.70 -5.04 -9.15
CA VAL A 245 6.38 -4.40 -10.28
C VAL A 245 7.09 -5.43 -11.14
N LEU A 246 7.86 -6.35 -10.56
CA LEU A 246 8.57 -7.39 -11.31
C LEU A 246 7.61 -8.36 -12.03
N ALA A 247 6.50 -8.70 -11.38
CA ALA A 247 5.44 -9.51 -12.00
C ALA A 247 4.81 -8.77 -13.18
N VAL A 248 4.45 -7.49 -13.02
CA VAL A 248 3.91 -6.66 -14.10
C VAL A 248 4.91 -6.55 -15.26
N VAL A 249 6.19 -6.30 -14.98
CA VAL A 249 7.26 -6.28 -15.99
C VAL A 249 7.31 -7.60 -16.75
N ALA A 250 7.40 -8.73 -16.06
CA ALA A 250 7.44 -10.06 -16.68
C ALA A 250 6.17 -10.40 -17.47
N GLY A 251 5.00 -9.98 -17.00
CA GLY A 251 3.74 -10.14 -17.70
C GLY A 251 3.68 -9.34 -19.00
N THR A 252 4.08 -8.07 -18.96
CA THR A 252 4.13 -7.22 -20.17
C THR A 252 5.18 -7.68 -21.18
N GLU A 253 6.29 -8.25 -20.71
CA GLU A 253 7.35 -8.81 -21.56
C GLU A 253 7.02 -10.22 -22.07
N GLN A 254 5.92 -10.82 -21.61
CA GLN A 254 5.50 -12.17 -22.00
C GLN A 254 6.62 -13.20 -21.75
N VAL A 255 7.22 -13.16 -20.56
CA VAL A 255 8.30 -14.06 -20.16
C VAL A 255 7.90 -14.95 -18.98
N GLY A 256 8.64 -16.05 -18.79
CA GLY A 256 8.46 -16.96 -17.68
C GLY A 256 7.03 -17.55 -17.64
N PRO A 257 6.31 -17.46 -16.51
CA PRO A 257 4.95 -17.98 -16.37
C PRO A 257 3.94 -17.37 -17.33
N PHE A 258 4.23 -16.20 -17.90
CA PHE A 258 3.30 -15.45 -18.74
C PHE A 258 3.45 -15.74 -20.24
N ALA A 259 4.56 -16.34 -20.69
CA ALA A 259 4.96 -16.38 -22.10
C ALA A 259 4.01 -17.07 -23.10
N ARG A 260 3.05 -17.87 -22.63
CA ARG A 260 2.11 -18.62 -23.47
C ARG A 260 0.65 -18.19 -23.29
N HIS A 261 0.42 -17.08 -22.59
CA HIS A 261 -0.92 -16.65 -22.22
C HIS A 261 -1.39 -15.47 -23.08
N GLY A 262 -2.69 -15.43 -23.36
CA GLY A 262 -3.30 -14.24 -23.96
C GLY A 262 -3.20 -13.03 -23.03
N MET A 263 -3.28 -11.81 -23.57
CA MET A 263 -3.15 -10.60 -22.75
C MET A 263 -4.20 -10.51 -21.64
N THR A 264 -5.43 -10.98 -21.90
CA THR A 264 -6.49 -11.09 -20.89
C THR A 264 -6.12 -12.05 -19.77
N GLU A 265 -5.53 -13.20 -20.10
CA GLU A 265 -5.08 -14.19 -19.10
C GLU A 265 -3.91 -13.65 -18.28
N VAL A 266 -2.97 -12.95 -18.89
CA VAL A 266 -1.88 -12.26 -18.18
C VAL A 266 -2.45 -11.23 -17.21
N MET A 267 -3.42 -10.41 -17.64
CA MET A 267 -4.09 -9.43 -16.77
C MET A 267 -4.78 -10.09 -15.57
N ILE A 268 -5.48 -11.21 -15.80
CA ILE A 268 -6.15 -11.98 -14.73
C ILE A 268 -5.09 -12.54 -13.76
N ASN A 269 -4.04 -13.17 -14.27
CA ASN A 269 -2.97 -13.74 -13.45
C ASN A 269 -2.25 -12.67 -12.63
N LEU A 270 -1.95 -11.51 -13.22
CA LEU A 270 -1.35 -10.38 -12.51
C LEU A 270 -2.28 -9.82 -11.43
N THR A 271 -3.56 -9.70 -11.73
CA THR A 271 -4.57 -9.21 -10.77
C THR A 271 -4.67 -10.15 -9.57
N VAL A 272 -4.76 -11.46 -9.81
CA VAL A 272 -4.87 -12.47 -8.75
C VAL A 272 -3.58 -12.55 -7.93
N LEU A 273 -2.41 -12.56 -8.59
CA LEU A 273 -1.11 -12.59 -7.92
C LEU A 273 -0.89 -11.34 -7.06
N ASN A 274 -1.05 -10.14 -7.62
CA ASN A 274 -0.85 -8.88 -6.90
C ASN A 274 -1.85 -8.74 -5.76
N GLY A 275 -3.10 -9.18 -5.97
CA GLY A 275 -4.12 -9.23 -4.94
C GLY A 275 -3.70 -10.14 -3.78
N ALA A 276 -3.29 -11.37 -4.07
CA ALA A 276 -2.83 -12.32 -3.05
C ALA A 276 -1.57 -11.81 -2.31
N VAL A 277 -0.60 -11.25 -3.03
CA VAL A 277 0.62 -10.65 -2.47
C VAL A 277 0.29 -9.50 -1.54
N ALA A 278 -0.56 -8.57 -1.97
CA ALA A 278 -0.91 -7.40 -1.18
C ALA A 278 -1.77 -7.77 0.03
N LEU A 279 -2.75 -8.66 -0.12
CA LEU A 279 -3.57 -9.16 0.98
C LEU A 279 -2.72 -9.89 2.03
N THR A 280 -1.86 -10.82 1.59
CA THR A 280 -0.98 -11.57 2.50
C THR A 280 -0.04 -10.62 3.23
N SER A 281 0.62 -9.72 2.51
CA SER A 281 1.55 -8.74 3.08
C SER A 281 0.85 -7.82 4.09
N LEU A 282 -0.31 -7.26 3.73
CA LEU A 282 -1.05 -6.31 4.57
C LEU A 282 -1.65 -6.97 5.80
N LEU A 283 -2.39 -8.06 5.63
CA LEU A 283 -3.10 -8.71 6.72
C LEU A 283 -2.10 -9.34 7.69
N LEU A 284 -1.08 -10.03 7.19
CA LEU A 284 -0.05 -10.61 8.05
C LEU A 284 0.73 -9.53 8.80
N ALA A 285 1.16 -8.46 8.12
CA ALA A 285 1.83 -7.35 8.79
C ALA A 285 0.94 -6.70 9.85
N SER A 286 -0.35 -6.54 9.57
CA SER A 286 -1.33 -5.97 10.51
C SER A 286 -1.51 -6.88 11.74
N VAL A 287 -1.62 -8.20 11.55
CA VAL A 287 -1.70 -9.18 12.65
C VAL A 287 -0.44 -9.16 13.51
N VAL A 288 0.74 -9.17 12.88
CA VAL A 288 2.02 -9.13 13.61
C VAL A 288 2.17 -7.81 14.37
N ALA A 289 1.77 -6.69 13.78
CA ALA A 289 1.78 -5.39 14.44
C ALA A 289 0.82 -5.34 15.63
N GLU A 290 -0.38 -5.88 15.47
CA GLU A 290 -1.38 -5.97 16.53
C GLU A 290 -0.88 -6.82 17.70
N GLN A 291 -0.32 -8.01 17.43
CA GLN A 291 0.25 -8.89 18.46
C GLN A 291 1.40 -8.22 19.22
N GLN A 292 2.32 -7.55 18.53
CA GLN A 292 3.42 -6.85 19.19
C GLN A 292 2.94 -5.68 20.05
N ASN A 293 1.91 -4.95 19.61
CA ASN A 293 1.32 -3.88 20.39
C ASN A 293 0.60 -4.39 21.64
N ILE A 294 -0.12 -5.51 21.53
CA ILE A 294 -0.75 -6.17 22.69
C ILE A 294 0.32 -6.61 23.68
N ARG A 295 1.38 -7.27 23.20
CA ARG A 295 2.49 -7.72 24.05
C ARG A 295 3.15 -6.56 24.82
N ARG A 296 3.47 -5.46 24.14
CA ARG A 296 4.03 -4.26 24.78
C ARG A 296 3.10 -3.61 25.80
N ARG A 297 1.78 -3.70 25.58
CA ARG A 297 0.79 -3.19 26.56
C ARG A 297 0.74 -4.06 27.81
N ILE A 298 0.84 -5.37 27.65
CA ILE A 298 0.92 -6.31 28.78
C ILE A 298 2.22 -6.07 29.57
N GLU A 299 3.36 -5.96 28.87
CA GLU A 299 4.66 -5.68 29.51
C GLU A 299 4.62 -4.37 30.32
N ARG A 300 4.07 -3.28 29.76
CA ARG A 300 3.92 -2.01 30.49
C ARG A 300 2.96 -2.08 31.66
N ALA A 301 1.83 -2.78 31.52
CA ALA A 301 0.89 -2.95 32.62
C ALA A 301 1.52 -3.75 33.77
N CYS A 302 2.35 -4.76 33.45
CA CYS A 302 3.12 -5.49 34.45
C CYS A 302 4.19 -4.60 35.12
N GLU A 303 4.91 -3.77 34.36
CA GLU A 303 5.86 -2.79 34.90
C GLU A 303 5.18 -1.77 35.81
N GLU A 304 4.05 -1.19 35.39
CA GLU A 304 3.26 -0.25 36.21
C GLU A 304 2.74 -0.90 37.49
N LEU A 305 2.27 -2.16 37.42
CA LEU A 305 1.86 -2.91 38.60
C LEU A 305 3.03 -3.22 39.53
N ALA A 306 4.20 -3.56 38.99
CA ALA A 306 5.41 -3.79 39.77
C ALA A 306 5.84 -2.51 40.50
N ASP A 307 5.86 -1.37 39.81
CA ASP A 307 6.17 -0.06 40.40
C ASP A 307 5.18 0.32 41.51
N VAL A 308 3.87 0.10 41.30
CA VAL A 308 2.85 0.38 42.33
C VAL A 308 3.01 -0.53 43.55
N VAL A 309 3.32 -1.82 43.35
CA VAL A 309 3.57 -2.76 44.46
C VAL A 309 4.81 -2.35 45.25
N ASP A 310 5.90 -1.97 44.58
CA ASP A 310 7.12 -1.48 45.23
C ASP A 310 6.89 -0.16 45.98
N HIS A 311 6.00 0.70 45.49
CA HIS A 311 5.63 1.95 46.17
C HIS A 311 4.75 1.72 47.41
N LEU A 312 3.86 0.72 47.38
CA LEU A 312 2.93 0.41 48.48
C LEU A 312 3.54 -0.50 49.56
N ALA A 313 4.57 -1.29 49.23
CA ALA A 313 5.25 -2.18 50.17
C ALA A 313 6.79 -2.10 50.07
N PRO A 314 7.39 -0.91 50.30
CA PRO A 314 8.84 -0.75 50.24
C PRO A 314 9.51 -1.61 51.32
N GLY A 315 10.13 -2.72 50.90
CA GLY A 315 10.94 -3.59 51.77
C GLY A 315 10.53 -5.06 51.89
N ARG A 316 9.41 -5.51 51.32
CA ARG A 316 9.06 -6.96 51.34
C ARG A 316 9.71 -7.78 50.20
N SER A 317 9.99 -7.19 49.05
CA SER A 317 10.60 -7.89 47.90
C SER A 317 12.04 -8.36 48.17
N ALA A 318 12.81 -7.65 49.01
CA ALA A 318 14.18 -8.05 49.38
C ALA A 318 14.22 -9.30 50.29
N ALA A 319 13.12 -9.62 50.98
CA ALA A 319 13.06 -10.76 51.90
C ALA A 319 12.50 -12.05 51.25
N ALA A 320 11.93 -11.96 50.05
CA ALA A 320 11.18 -13.08 49.45
C ALA A 320 12.01 -13.98 48.52
N TRP A 321 13.23 -13.58 48.11
CA TRP A 321 14.13 -14.43 47.33
C TRP A 321 15.38 -14.77 48.13
N PRO A 322 15.57 -16.04 48.56
CA PRO A 322 16.85 -16.50 49.04
C PRO A 322 17.86 -16.40 47.90
N SER A 323 18.93 -15.63 48.11
CA SER A 323 20.06 -15.59 47.21
C SER A 323 20.64 -17.00 47.04
N ARG A 324 20.77 -17.44 45.79
CA ARG A 324 21.23 -18.77 45.36
C ARG A 324 22.72 -19.03 45.67
N ALA A 325 23.30 -18.41 46.70
CA ALA A 325 24.74 -18.28 46.90
C ALA A 325 25.29 -19.03 48.13
N ARG A 326 24.63 -20.09 48.62
CA ARG A 326 25.12 -20.78 49.83
C ARG A 326 25.14 -22.31 49.85
N ASP A 327 24.98 -23.00 48.72
CA ASP A 327 25.05 -24.47 48.69
C ASP A 327 26.34 -25.07 48.10
N GLU A 328 27.32 -24.28 47.64
CA GLU A 328 28.58 -24.82 47.10
C GLU A 328 29.76 -24.85 48.08
N ARG A 329 29.55 -24.74 49.40
CA ARG A 329 30.63 -24.87 50.40
C ARG A 329 30.57 -26.09 51.32
N GLU A 330 29.60 -27.00 51.13
CA GLU A 330 29.48 -28.22 51.94
C GLU A 330 29.29 -29.49 51.10
N SER A 331 30.24 -29.77 50.22
CA SER A 331 30.59 -31.14 49.79
C SER A 331 32.03 -31.08 49.27
N ARG A 332 33.05 -31.23 50.13
CA ARG A 332 33.69 -32.52 50.45
C ARG A 332 33.87 -33.42 49.23
#